data_AF-A0A7S1ST35-F1
#
_entry.id   AF-A0A7S1ST35-F1
#
_cell.length_a   1.000
_cell.length_b   1.000
_cell.length_c   1.000
_cell.angle_alpha   90.00
_cell.angle_beta   90.00
_cell.angle_gamma   90.00
#
_symmetry.space_group_name_H-M   'P 1'
#
loop_
_entity.id
_entity.type
_entity.pdbx_description
1 polymer ?
#
loop_
_entity_poly.entity_id
_entity_poly.type
_entity_poly.pdbx_seq_one_letter_code
_entity_poly.pdbx_strand_id
1 'polypeptide(L)'
;MDGRHTYLISKVAEARGIETTVLQPQFKPLRSKVDEFFKPTGPPCILFFYQVPEVVGPDGEFVLQGTTPKLQLASSERDKIRDKAVYFYRLNPKGVTEKNVNDDVLFGEILPDHLDTFRAVVTNVFLPCLQRQENWGKCEDTREYLHSADRFANTLNEAVNSLHEGVELEKPETEYVGKIPLQSAALSKASSDEATLAYFDGILGRWCKDVERVLREVKPSSAIPSDQDNSGPDTELEFWRTRMAKFNSVTEQLNGKECKLVLGICGVARTKNHRTWKELDIAVTDAANEAKDNVKYLMTLEKSMEPMYMGADVGEIV
;
A
#
# COMPACT_ATOMS: atom_id res chain seq x y z
N MET A 1 -26.71 21.77 -16.04
CA MET A 1 -25.56 21.89 -15.12
C MET A 1 -25.57 23.32 -14.63
N ASP A 2 -25.37 23.52 -13.33
CA ASP A 2 -25.36 24.84 -12.69
C ASP A 2 -23.93 25.25 -12.32
N GLY A 3 -23.76 26.35 -11.58
CA GLY A 3 -22.45 26.83 -11.12
C GLY A 3 -21.65 25.79 -10.31
N ARG A 4 -22.32 24.93 -9.53
CA ARG A 4 -21.66 23.91 -8.69
C ARG A 4 -21.03 22.80 -9.54
N HIS A 5 -21.75 22.36 -10.57
CA HIS A 5 -21.23 21.36 -11.52
C HIS A 5 -20.03 21.91 -12.28
N THR A 6 -20.12 23.17 -12.70
CA THR A 6 -19.06 23.85 -13.44
C THR A 6 -17.80 23.98 -12.59
N TYR A 7 -17.94 24.26 -11.29
CA TYR A 7 -16.84 24.29 -10.33
C TYR A 7 -16.15 22.92 -10.17
N LEU A 8 -16.90 21.83 -9.99
CA LEU A 8 -16.32 20.48 -9.92
C LEU A 8 -15.56 20.14 -11.22
N ILE A 9 -16.16 20.42 -12.38
CA ILE A 9 -15.53 20.17 -13.68
C ILE A 9 -14.25 21.01 -13.84
N SER A 10 -14.24 22.28 -13.44
CA SER A 10 -13.04 23.12 -13.57
C SER A 10 -11.92 22.63 -12.67
N LYS A 11 -12.23 22.15 -11.46
CA LYS A 11 -11.23 21.57 -10.55
C LYS A 11 -10.68 20.24 -11.04
N VAL A 12 -11.52 19.37 -11.62
CA VAL A 12 -11.03 18.13 -12.26
C VAL A 12 -10.18 18.45 -13.50
N ALA A 13 -10.57 19.43 -14.31
CA ALA A 13 -9.81 19.90 -15.46
C ALA A 13 -8.42 20.42 -15.06
N GLU A 14 -8.37 21.26 -14.02
CA GLU A 14 -7.15 21.82 -13.43
C GLU A 14 -6.21 20.70 -12.94
N ALA A 15 -6.73 19.76 -12.15
CA ALA A 15 -5.96 18.65 -11.59
C ALA A 15 -5.32 17.72 -12.63
N ARG A 16 -5.98 17.60 -13.81
CA ARG A 16 -5.58 16.70 -14.89
C ARG A 16 -4.85 17.41 -16.03
N GLY A 17 -4.83 18.74 -16.05
CA GLY A 17 -4.30 19.52 -17.17
C GLY A 17 -5.07 19.31 -18.47
N ILE A 18 -6.40 19.14 -18.39
CA ILE A 18 -7.28 18.86 -19.54
C ILE A 18 -8.30 19.98 -19.68
N GLU A 19 -8.68 20.32 -20.91
CA GLU A 19 -9.74 21.31 -21.12
C GLU A 19 -11.10 20.86 -20.57
N THR A 20 -11.85 21.80 -19.99
CA THR A 20 -13.21 21.56 -19.48
C THR A 20 -14.17 21.10 -20.57
N THR A 21 -13.95 21.49 -21.83
CA THR A 21 -14.70 21.08 -23.02
C THR A 21 -14.69 19.56 -23.24
N VAL A 22 -13.60 18.88 -22.89
CA VAL A 22 -13.43 17.42 -23.00
C VAL A 22 -14.17 16.69 -21.87
N LEU A 23 -14.21 17.29 -20.68
CA LEU A 23 -14.81 16.68 -19.48
C LEU A 23 -16.32 16.91 -19.39
N GLN A 24 -16.83 18.07 -19.84
CA GLN A 24 -18.27 18.40 -19.83
C GLN A 24 -19.19 17.30 -20.40
N PRO A 25 -18.94 16.70 -21.59
CA PRO A 25 -19.79 15.63 -22.10
C PRO A 25 -19.73 14.36 -21.24
N GLN A 26 -18.57 14.06 -20.64
CA GLN A 26 -18.37 12.89 -19.78
C GLN A 26 -18.97 13.07 -18.39
N PHE A 27 -19.16 14.31 -17.94
CA PHE A 27 -19.80 14.63 -16.66
C PHE A 27 -21.32 14.45 -16.69
N LYS A 28 -21.96 14.65 -17.85
CA LYS A 28 -23.42 14.52 -18.02
C LYS A 28 -24.02 13.23 -17.41
N PRO A 29 -23.48 12.02 -17.66
CA PRO A 29 -24.00 10.78 -17.05
C PRO A 29 -23.79 10.70 -15.53
N LEU A 30 -22.84 11.44 -14.97
CA LEU A 30 -22.52 11.43 -13.53
C LEU A 30 -23.38 12.40 -12.72
N ARG A 31 -24.15 13.25 -13.40
CA ARG A 31 -24.89 14.38 -12.82
C ARG A 31 -25.77 13.99 -11.63
N SER A 32 -26.57 12.92 -11.75
CA SER A 32 -27.50 12.53 -10.68
C SER A 32 -26.78 12.21 -9.36
N LYS A 33 -25.62 11.53 -9.44
CA LYS A 33 -24.80 11.22 -8.27
C LYS A 33 -24.14 12.47 -7.67
N VAL A 34 -23.73 13.40 -8.52
CA VAL A 34 -23.17 14.69 -8.10
C VAL A 34 -24.25 15.56 -7.44
N ASP A 35 -25.47 15.55 -7.97
CA ASP A 35 -26.63 16.23 -7.38
C ASP A 35 -26.94 15.68 -5.98
N GLU A 36 -26.79 14.37 -5.74
CA GLU A 36 -26.88 13.79 -4.40
C GLU A 36 -25.78 14.30 -3.46
N PHE A 37 -24.52 14.35 -3.90
CA PHE A 37 -23.41 14.90 -3.10
C PHE A 37 -23.68 16.32 -2.59
N PHE A 38 -24.37 17.16 -3.37
CA PHE A 38 -24.72 18.51 -2.92
C PHE A 38 -25.82 18.57 -1.86
N LYS A 39 -26.61 17.51 -1.66
CA LYS A 39 -27.73 17.51 -0.69
C LYS A 39 -27.23 17.21 0.73
N PRO A 40 -27.85 17.80 1.77
CA PRO A 40 -27.54 17.50 3.18
C PRO A 40 -27.47 16.00 3.50
N THR A 41 -28.40 15.22 2.94
CA THR A 41 -28.55 13.78 3.16
C THR A 41 -27.66 12.92 2.26
N GLY A 42 -26.99 13.54 1.30
CA GLY A 42 -26.09 12.85 0.38
C GLY A 42 -24.70 12.61 0.98
N PRO A 43 -23.85 11.89 0.24
CA PRO A 43 -22.52 11.55 0.70
C PRO A 43 -21.68 12.81 0.97
N PRO A 44 -20.84 12.83 2.02
CA PRO A 44 -20.00 13.97 2.33
C PRO A 44 -18.78 14.06 1.41
N CYS A 45 -18.45 12.98 0.69
CA CYS A 45 -17.30 12.90 -0.20
C CYS A 45 -17.71 12.30 -1.54
N ILE A 46 -17.15 12.83 -2.62
CA ILE A 46 -17.26 12.25 -3.96
C ILE A 46 -15.87 12.24 -4.62
N LEU A 47 -15.54 11.15 -5.30
CA LEU A 47 -14.22 10.90 -5.84
C LEU A 47 -14.29 10.56 -7.33
N PHE A 48 -13.42 11.19 -8.11
CA PHE A 48 -13.34 11.08 -9.56
C PHE A 48 -11.99 10.52 -9.99
N PHE A 49 -12.01 9.65 -10.98
CA PHE A 49 -10.82 9.24 -11.72
C PHE A 49 -10.95 9.65 -13.19
N TYR A 50 -9.83 10.01 -13.81
CA TYR A 50 -9.75 10.16 -15.25
C TYR A 50 -8.66 9.25 -15.78
N GLN A 51 -9.04 7.99 -16.02
CA GLN A 51 -8.15 6.91 -16.42
C GLN A 51 -8.87 5.96 -17.38
N VAL A 52 -8.13 5.05 -18.01
CA VAL A 52 -8.73 4.01 -18.86
C VAL A 52 -9.61 3.13 -17.97
N PRO A 53 -10.89 2.92 -18.31
CA PRO A 53 -11.78 2.11 -17.49
C PRO A 53 -11.27 0.69 -17.33
N GLU A 54 -11.49 0.10 -16.16
CA GLU A 54 -11.13 -1.28 -15.86
C GLU A 54 -12.36 -2.10 -15.51
N VAL A 55 -12.33 -3.38 -15.87
CA VAL A 55 -13.30 -4.37 -15.40
C VAL A 55 -12.59 -5.53 -14.75
N VAL A 56 -13.19 -6.03 -13.66
CA VAL A 56 -12.73 -7.24 -13.02
C VAL A 56 -13.06 -8.41 -13.95
N GLY A 57 -12.03 -9.07 -14.46
CA GLY A 57 -12.14 -10.27 -15.25
C GLY A 57 -12.63 -11.46 -14.41
N PRO A 58 -12.98 -12.58 -15.04
CA PRO A 58 -13.46 -13.78 -14.36
C PRO A 58 -12.46 -14.34 -13.32
N ASP A 59 -11.17 -14.02 -13.47
CA ASP A 59 -10.09 -14.44 -12.58
C ASP A 59 -9.83 -13.45 -11.42
N GLY A 60 -10.61 -12.38 -11.30
CA GLY A 60 -10.43 -11.34 -10.26
C GLY A 60 -9.44 -10.23 -10.63
N GLU A 61 -8.76 -10.35 -11.76
CA GLU A 61 -7.79 -9.36 -12.27
C GLU A 61 -8.46 -8.17 -12.97
N PHE A 62 -7.89 -6.97 -12.83
CA PHE A 62 -8.38 -5.77 -13.50
C PHE A 62 -7.87 -5.69 -14.94
N VAL A 63 -8.80 -5.68 -15.90
CA VAL A 63 -8.51 -5.60 -17.33
C VAL A 63 -8.94 -4.24 -17.88
N LEU A 64 -8.02 -3.56 -18.58
CA LEU A 64 -8.27 -2.29 -19.24
C LEU A 64 -9.29 -2.44 -20.39
N GLN A 65 -10.27 -1.54 -20.42
CA GLN A 65 -11.24 -1.42 -21.51
C GLN A 65 -10.85 -0.31 -22.49
N GLY A 66 -10.06 -0.69 -23.49
CA GLY A 66 -9.59 0.22 -24.55
C GLY A 66 -8.36 1.01 -24.14
N THR A 67 -8.16 2.18 -24.76
CA THR A 67 -6.95 2.99 -24.59
C THR A 67 -7.24 4.44 -24.19
N THR A 68 -8.50 4.86 -24.26
CA THR A 68 -8.91 6.24 -24.02
C THR A 68 -9.35 6.43 -22.57
N PRO A 69 -8.75 7.38 -21.82
CA PRO A 69 -9.19 7.72 -20.48
C PRO A 69 -10.62 8.26 -20.46
N LYS A 70 -11.38 7.91 -19.42
CA LYS A 70 -12.73 8.41 -19.20
C LYS A 70 -12.89 8.92 -17.77
N LEU A 71 -13.72 9.95 -17.62
CA LEU A 71 -14.13 10.43 -16.31
C LEU A 71 -15.11 9.44 -15.68
N GLN A 72 -14.76 8.93 -14.50
CA GLN A 72 -15.58 7.97 -13.74
C GLN A 72 -15.65 8.40 -12.28
N LEU A 73 -16.75 8.04 -11.63
CA LEU A 73 -16.87 8.13 -10.18
C LEU A 73 -16.34 6.85 -9.55
N ALA A 74 -15.66 6.99 -8.43
CA ALA A 74 -15.36 5.85 -7.57
C ALA A 74 -16.67 5.19 -7.14
N SER A 75 -16.76 3.90 -7.37
CA SER A 75 -17.94 3.07 -7.16
C SER A 75 -17.71 2.00 -6.09
N SER A 76 -16.44 1.61 -5.88
CA SER A 76 -16.05 0.62 -4.89
C SER A 76 -14.76 1.03 -4.18
N GLU A 77 -14.55 0.53 -2.96
CA GLU A 77 -13.27 0.66 -2.24
C GLU A 77 -12.12 -0.10 -2.94
N ARG A 78 -12.42 -0.86 -4.01
CA ARG A 78 -11.44 -1.64 -4.78
C ARG A 78 -10.99 -0.96 -6.07
N ASP A 79 -11.48 0.25 -6.36
CA ASP A 79 -11.12 0.95 -7.60
C ASP A 79 -9.65 1.39 -7.55
N LYS A 80 -8.82 0.84 -8.44
CA LYS A 80 -7.38 1.10 -8.46
C LYS A 80 -7.08 2.49 -9.04
N ILE A 81 -6.32 3.29 -8.29
CA ILE A 81 -5.83 4.59 -8.76
C ILE A 81 -4.59 4.35 -9.61
N ARG A 82 -4.67 4.59 -10.93
CA ARG A 82 -3.54 4.37 -11.86
C ARG A 82 -2.64 5.58 -12.03
N ASP A 83 -3.20 6.78 -11.86
CA ASP A 83 -2.50 8.03 -12.09
C ASP A 83 -2.87 9.05 -11.02
N LYS A 84 -4.09 9.60 -11.07
CA LYS A 84 -4.55 10.54 -10.04
C LYS A 84 -6.06 10.45 -9.86
N ALA A 85 -6.48 10.48 -8.61
CA ALA A 85 -7.86 10.72 -8.24
C ALA A 85 -8.06 12.13 -7.71
N VAL A 86 -9.26 12.65 -7.90
CA VAL A 86 -9.68 13.95 -7.38
C VAL A 86 -10.86 13.73 -6.46
N TYR A 87 -10.81 14.25 -5.25
CA TYR A 87 -11.91 14.19 -4.31
C TYR A 87 -12.46 15.57 -3.99
N PHE A 88 -13.75 15.60 -3.69
CA PHE A 88 -14.46 16.74 -3.17
C PHE A 88 -15.12 16.35 -1.85
N TYR A 89 -14.83 17.08 -0.79
CA TYR A 89 -15.38 16.84 0.55
C TYR A 89 -16.19 18.04 1.03
N ARG A 90 -17.42 17.80 1.47
CA ARG A 90 -18.31 18.84 1.96
C ARG A 90 -17.99 19.15 3.42
N LEU A 91 -17.66 20.41 3.70
CA LEU A 91 -17.24 20.88 5.02
C LEU A 91 -18.42 21.19 5.97
N ASN A 92 -19.66 21.09 5.49
CA ASN A 92 -20.85 21.41 6.27
C ASN A 92 -21.98 20.37 6.10
N PRO A 93 -22.90 20.26 7.09
CA PRO A 93 -24.02 19.33 7.00
C PRO A 93 -25.25 19.87 6.24
N LYS A 94 -25.26 21.16 5.87
CA LYS A 94 -26.41 21.87 5.26
C LYS A 94 -26.47 21.76 3.74
N GLY A 95 -25.52 21.05 3.13
CA GLY A 95 -25.45 20.90 1.67
C GLY A 95 -24.70 22.03 0.97
N VAL A 96 -24.62 21.92 -0.35
CA VAL A 96 -23.85 22.82 -1.21
C VAL A 96 -24.78 23.51 -2.19
N THR A 97 -24.69 24.83 -2.21
CA THR A 97 -25.39 25.77 -3.09
C THR A 97 -24.39 26.42 -4.05
N GLU A 98 -24.87 27.10 -5.09
CA GLU A 98 -23.98 27.84 -6.01
C GLU A 98 -23.19 28.96 -5.32
N LYS A 99 -23.69 29.48 -4.19
CA LYS A 99 -23.04 30.58 -3.47
C LYS A 99 -21.89 30.13 -2.58
N ASN A 100 -21.99 28.94 -1.98
CA ASN A 100 -21.01 28.46 -1.00
C ASN A 100 -20.08 27.38 -1.56
N VAL A 101 -20.26 26.91 -2.80
CA VAL A 101 -19.47 25.80 -3.35
C VAL A 101 -17.95 26.02 -3.29
N ASN A 102 -17.47 27.25 -3.42
CA ASN A 102 -16.04 27.56 -3.34
C ASN A 102 -15.49 27.50 -1.91
N ASP A 103 -16.32 27.79 -0.91
CA ASP A 103 -15.91 27.89 0.50
C ASP A 103 -16.18 26.60 1.28
N ASP A 104 -17.27 25.91 0.93
CA ASP A 104 -17.82 24.78 1.67
C ASP A 104 -17.46 23.41 1.06
N VAL A 105 -16.70 23.39 -0.04
CA VAL A 105 -16.21 22.17 -0.67
C VAL A 105 -14.69 22.18 -0.71
N LEU A 106 -14.09 21.31 0.10
CA LEU A 106 -12.68 20.98 0.04
C LEU A 106 -12.40 20.17 -1.22
N PHE A 107 -11.37 20.55 -1.96
CA PHE A 107 -10.85 19.81 -3.10
C PHE A 107 -9.47 19.26 -2.74
N GLY A 108 -9.18 18.03 -3.18
CA GLY A 108 -7.84 17.47 -3.06
C GLY A 108 -7.57 16.36 -4.07
N GLU A 109 -6.30 15.99 -4.15
CA GLU A 109 -5.78 15.02 -5.10
C GLU A 109 -5.20 13.82 -4.36
N ILE A 110 -5.38 12.62 -4.91
CA ILE A 110 -4.81 11.38 -4.39
C ILE A 110 -3.99 10.75 -5.51
N LEU A 111 -2.72 10.50 -5.22
CA LEU A 111 -1.76 9.83 -6.11
C LEU A 111 -1.84 8.29 -5.96
N PRO A 112 -1.22 7.49 -6.85
CA PRO A 112 -1.28 6.04 -6.77
C PRO A 112 -0.65 5.54 -5.47
N ASP A 113 0.47 6.15 -5.06
CA ASP A 113 1.18 5.92 -3.80
C ASP A 113 0.55 6.75 -2.66
N HIS A 114 -0.76 6.58 -2.49
CA HIS A 114 -1.58 7.34 -1.56
C HIS A 114 -1.19 7.12 -0.10
N LEU A 115 -0.68 5.93 0.25
CA LEU A 115 -0.18 5.65 1.60
C LEU A 115 1.11 6.44 1.91
N ASP A 116 2.05 6.57 0.97
CA ASP A 116 3.23 7.43 1.14
C ASP A 116 2.87 8.89 1.30
N THR A 117 1.93 9.34 0.48
CA THR A 117 1.44 10.71 0.52
C THR A 117 0.78 10.97 1.87
N PHE A 118 -0.05 10.04 2.36
CA PHE A 118 -0.68 10.15 3.66
C PHE A 118 0.34 10.15 4.80
N ARG A 119 1.32 9.24 4.78
CA ARG A 119 2.46 9.24 5.72
C ARG A 119 3.16 10.60 5.71
N ALA A 120 3.54 11.09 4.54
CA ALA A 120 4.26 12.36 4.43
C ALA A 120 3.45 13.53 4.99
N VAL A 121 2.14 13.59 4.73
CA VAL A 121 1.27 14.64 5.26
C VAL A 121 1.12 14.53 6.79
N VAL A 122 0.91 13.33 7.33
CA VAL A 122 0.79 13.12 8.78
C VAL A 122 2.11 13.45 9.48
N THR A 123 3.23 12.87 9.05
CA THR A 123 4.52 12.98 9.72
C THR A 123 5.18 14.34 9.50
N ASN A 124 5.10 14.94 8.31
CA ASN A 124 5.87 16.15 7.99
C ASN A 124 5.04 17.44 8.11
N VAL A 125 3.71 17.35 8.16
CA VAL A 125 2.83 18.53 8.25
C VAL A 125 2.05 18.50 9.54
N PHE A 126 1.15 17.53 9.73
CA PHE A 126 0.21 17.57 10.85
C PHE A 126 0.88 17.34 12.20
N LEU A 127 1.76 16.35 12.33
CA LEU A 127 2.42 16.06 13.60
C LEU A 127 3.26 17.26 14.10
N PRO A 128 4.12 17.91 13.29
CA PRO A 128 4.82 19.13 13.69
C PRO A 128 3.87 20.29 14.04
N CYS A 129 2.76 20.43 13.31
CA CYS A 129 1.75 21.45 13.61
C CYS A 129 1.07 21.21 14.96
N LEU A 130 0.74 19.95 15.28
CA LEU A 130 0.17 19.57 16.57
C LEU A 130 1.18 19.80 17.69
N GLN A 131 2.43 19.36 17.55
CA GLN A 131 3.47 19.53 18.56
C GLN A 131 3.78 21.01 18.89
N ARG A 132 3.57 21.92 17.94
CA ARG A 132 3.75 23.38 18.14
C ARG A 132 2.48 24.11 18.55
N GLN A 133 1.33 23.43 18.61
CA GLN A 133 0.09 24.06 19.03
C GLN A 133 0.17 24.40 20.52
N GLU A 134 -0.06 25.66 20.86
CA GLU A 134 -0.09 26.11 22.26
C GLU A 134 -1.52 26.16 22.81
N ASN A 135 -2.49 26.47 21.96
CA ASN A 135 -3.88 26.64 22.38
C ASN A 135 -4.73 25.43 21.98
N TRP A 136 -4.99 24.56 22.95
CA TRP A 136 -5.78 23.34 22.79
C TRP A 136 -7.24 23.47 23.24
N GLY A 137 -7.67 24.69 23.60
CA GLY A 137 -9.04 24.96 24.02
C GLY A 137 -9.46 24.14 25.25
N LYS A 138 -10.32 23.13 25.04
CA LYS A 138 -10.89 22.28 26.10
C LYS A 138 -10.25 20.89 26.19
N CYS A 139 -9.13 20.66 25.52
CA CYS A 139 -8.42 19.39 25.60
C CYS A 139 -7.77 19.25 26.99
N GLU A 140 -8.26 18.29 27.79
CA GLU A 140 -7.76 18.08 29.16
C GLU A 140 -6.42 17.33 29.18
N ASP A 141 -6.20 16.41 28.23
CA ASP A 141 -4.96 15.61 28.14
C ASP A 141 -4.27 15.78 26.77
N THR A 142 -3.63 16.94 26.61
CA THR A 142 -2.87 17.26 25.40
C THR A 142 -1.65 16.35 25.23
N ARG A 143 -1.07 15.87 26.34
CA ARG A 143 0.14 15.04 26.32
C ARG A 143 -0.17 13.65 25.77
N GLU A 144 -1.23 13.02 26.27
CA GLU A 144 -1.69 11.72 25.77
C GLU A 144 -2.10 11.80 24.29
N TYR A 145 -2.77 12.90 23.88
CA TYR A 145 -3.14 13.11 22.48
C TYR A 145 -1.91 13.21 21.56
N LEU A 146 -0.91 14.01 21.94
CA LEU A 146 0.32 14.16 21.16
C LEU A 146 1.10 12.85 21.07
N HIS A 147 1.16 12.08 22.17
CA HIS A 147 1.77 10.75 22.16
C HIS A 147 1.02 9.78 21.23
N SER A 148 -0.32 9.81 21.26
CA SER A 148 -1.15 9.01 20.36
C SER A 148 -0.97 9.40 18.89
N ALA A 149 -0.80 10.69 18.60
CA ALA A 149 -0.52 11.19 17.25
C ALA A 149 0.87 10.75 16.75
N ASP A 150 1.87 10.77 17.63
CA ASP A 150 3.22 10.29 17.33
C ASP A 150 3.22 8.78 17.06
N ARG A 151 2.59 7.99 17.93
CA ARG A 151 2.41 6.53 17.74
C ARG A 151 1.68 6.20 16.44
N PHE A 152 0.64 6.98 16.08
CA PHE A 152 -0.06 6.82 14.82
C PHE A 152 0.85 7.09 13.61
N ALA A 153 1.65 8.16 13.66
CA ALA A 153 2.62 8.47 12.61
C ALA A 153 3.68 7.38 12.46
N ASN A 154 4.18 6.82 13.58
CA ASN A 154 5.14 5.72 13.59
C ASN A 154 4.52 4.45 13.00
N THR A 155 3.31 4.09 13.43
CA THR A 155 2.58 2.92 12.89
C THR A 155 2.32 3.07 11.38
N LEU A 156 1.99 4.28 10.92
CA LEU A 156 1.79 4.57 9.50
C LEU A 156 3.10 4.48 8.72
N ASN A 157 4.21 4.96 9.29
CA ASN A 157 5.54 4.83 8.70
C ASN A 157 5.95 3.34 8.58
N GLU A 158 5.75 2.55 9.64
CA GLU A 158 5.95 1.10 9.66
C GLU A 158 5.15 0.41 8.54
N ALA A 159 3.86 0.74 8.41
CA ALA A 159 2.98 0.14 7.40
C ALA A 159 3.45 0.47 5.97
N VAL A 160 3.87 1.71 5.72
CA VAL A 160 4.38 2.14 4.42
C VAL A 160 5.73 1.51 4.10
N ASN A 161 6.64 1.43 5.07
CA ASN A 161 7.94 0.79 4.88
C ASN A 161 7.77 -0.71 4.62
N SER A 162 6.91 -1.38 5.38
CA SER A 162 6.54 -2.79 5.15
C SER A 162 6.00 -3.03 3.74
N LEU A 163 5.20 -2.11 3.21
CA LEU A 163 4.67 -2.20 1.84
C LEU A 163 5.77 -2.03 0.78
N HIS A 164 6.72 -1.10 0.96
CA HIS A 164 7.83 -0.89 0.03
C HIS A 164 8.93 -1.94 0.12
N GLU A 165 9.13 -2.48 1.32
CA GLU A 165 10.17 -3.45 1.60
C GLU A 165 9.72 -4.89 1.35
N GLY A 166 8.45 -5.09 1.02
CA GLY A 166 7.94 -6.36 0.52
C GLY A 166 8.71 -6.81 -0.73
N VAL A 167 9.19 -8.05 -0.71
CA VAL A 167 9.94 -8.62 -1.84
C VAL A 167 8.94 -9.04 -2.89
N GLU A 168 8.76 -8.23 -3.94
CA GLU A 168 7.93 -8.62 -5.08
C GLU A 168 8.71 -9.60 -5.98
N LEU A 169 8.25 -10.85 -6.02
CA LEU A 169 8.79 -11.86 -6.91
C LEU A 169 8.37 -11.53 -8.35
N GLU A 170 9.35 -11.38 -9.23
CA GLU A 170 9.09 -11.11 -10.65
C GLU A 170 8.12 -12.14 -11.23
N LYS A 171 7.03 -11.64 -11.82
CA LYS A 171 6.02 -12.48 -12.45
C LYS A 171 6.38 -12.74 -13.92
N PRO A 172 6.22 -13.97 -14.43
CA PRO A 172 6.30 -14.25 -15.86
C PRO A 172 5.27 -13.42 -16.65
N GLU A 173 5.61 -13.12 -17.91
CA GLU A 173 4.74 -12.38 -18.81
C GLU A 173 3.38 -13.07 -18.98
N THR A 174 2.33 -12.26 -19.07
CA THR A 174 0.93 -12.72 -19.14
C THR A 174 0.67 -13.67 -20.31
N GLU A 175 1.43 -13.53 -21.40
CA GLU A 175 1.36 -14.43 -22.55
C GLU A 175 1.68 -15.88 -22.18
N TYR A 176 2.68 -16.12 -21.33
CA TYR A 176 3.01 -17.47 -20.86
C TYR A 176 1.97 -17.99 -19.86
N VAL A 177 1.52 -17.16 -18.94
CA VAL A 177 0.55 -17.51 -17.89
C VAL A 177 -0.82 -17.88 -18.47
N GLY A 178 -1.20 -17.26 -19.59
CA GLY A 178 -2.42 -17.59 -20.35
C GLY A 178 -2.30 -18.85 -21.20
N LYS A 179 -1.12 -19.17 -21.72
CA LYS A 179 -0.91 -20.29 -22.67
C LYS A 179 -0.55 -21.61 -22.00
N ILE A 180 0.14 -21.59 -20.86
CA ILE A 180 0.63 -22.80 -20.20
C ILE A 180 -0.25 -23.11 -18.98
N PRO A 181 -1.15 -24.12 -19.06
CA PRO A 181 -1.93 -24.52 -17.92
C PRO A 181 -1.07 -25.22 -16.86
N LEU A 182 -1.46 -25.10 -15.59
CA LEU A 182 -0.85 -25.80 -14.45
C LEU A 182 -1.21 -27.31 -14.43
N GLN A 183 -0.91 -28.02 -15.51
CA GLN A 183 -1.15 -29.44 -15.67
C GLN A 183 0.17 -30.16 -15.98
N SER A 184 0.38 -31.35 -15.41
CA SER A 184 1.64 -32.09 -15.49
C SER A 184 2.17 -32.27 -16.93
N ALA A 185 1.29 -32.59 -17.89
CA ALA A 185 1.67 -32.76 -19.30
C ALA A 185 2.12 -31.43 -19.96
N ALA A 186 1.46 -30.31 -19.63
CA ALA A 186 1.81 -29.00 -20.16
C ALA A 186 3.12 -28.48 -19.56
N LEU A 187 3.34 -28.67 -18.25
CA LEU A 187 4.59 -28.34 -17.58
C LEU A 187 5.77 -29.13 -18.17
N SER A 188 5.58 -30.44 -18.42
CA SER A 188 6.60 -31.30 -19.02
C SER A 188 6.95 -30.90 -20.46
N LYS A 189 5.96 -30.45 -21.23
CA LYS A 189 6.18 -29.91 -22.57
C LYS A 189 6.97 -28.59 -22.51
N ALA A 190 6.55 -27.67 -21.65
CA ALA A 190 7.22 -26.38 -21.46
C ALA A 190 8.64 -26.53 -20.93
N SER A 191 8.89 -27.49 -20.04
CA SER A 191 10.22 -27.76 -19.49
C SER A 191 11.16 -28.43 -20.50
N SER A 192 10.63 -28.98 -21.59
CA SER A 192 11.43 -29.58 -22.67
C SER A 192 11.75 -28.58 -23.78
N ASP A 193 11.08 -27.43 -23.81
CA ASP A 193 11.37 -26.32 -24.72
C ASP A 193 12.48 -25.45 -24.13
N GLU A 194 13.62 -25.36 -24.82
CA GLU A 194 14.83 -24.73 -24.30
C GLU A 194 14.64 -23.23 -24.04
N ALA A 195 13.96 -22.51 -24.94
CA ALA A 195 13.71 -21.08 -24.80
C ALA A 195 12.78 -20.77 -23.62
N THR A 196 11.67 -21.53 -23.50
CA THR A 196 10.73 -21.41 -22.40
C THR A 196 11.42 -21.74 -21.08
N LEU A 197 12.14 -22.85 -20.99
CA LEU A 197 12.83 -23.25 -19.76
C LEU A 197 13.87 -22.19 -19.34
N ALA A 198 14.68 -21.66 -20.26
CA ALA A 198 15.68 -20.65 -19.96
C ALA A 198 15.05 -19.36 -19.42
N TYR A 199 13.90 -18.95 -19.97
CA TYR A 199 13.14 -17.80 -19.48
C TYR A 199 12.68 -17.99 -18.03
N PHE A 200 12.00 -19.11 -17.74
CA PHE A 200 11.49 -19.43 -16.40
C PHE A 200 12.61 -19.65 -15.37
N ASP A 201 13.70 -20.32 -15.76
CA ASP A 201 14.86 -20.53 -14.89
C ASP A 201 15.60 -19.22 -14.59
N GLY A 202 15.58 -18.27 -15.54
CA GLY A 202 16.10 -16.93 -15.35
C GLY A 202 15.32 -16.13 -14.31
N ILE A 203 13.98 -16.21 -14.35
CA ILE A 203 13.10 -15.61 -13.33
C ILE A 203 13.40 -16.22 -11.96
N LEU A 204 13.41 -17.55 -11.87
CA LEU A 204 13.69 -18.26 -10.61
C LEU A 204 15.08 -17.92 -10.06
N GLY A 205 16.07 -17.73 -10.93
CA GLY A 205 17.41 -17.28 -10.53
C GLY A 205 17.45 -15.88 -9.94
N ARG A 206 16.56 -14.96 -10.37
CA ARG A 206 16.41 -13.63 -9.75
C ARG A 206 15.71 -13.73 -8.40
N TRP A 207 14.66 -14.54 -8.29
CA TRP A 207 14.01 -14.81 -7.01
C TRP A 207 15.00 -15.34 -5.96
N CYS A 208 15.86 -16.30 -6.32
CA CYS A 208 16.88 -16.81 -5.40
C CYS A 208 17.77 -15.67 -4.86
N LYS A 209 18.21 -14.74 -5.73
CA LYS A 209 19.04 -13.60 -5.31
C LYS A 209 18.30 -12.63 -4.40
N ASP A 210 17.05 -12.32 -4.73
CA ASP A 210 16.23 -11.39 -3.94
C ASP A 210 15.93 -11.95 -2.55
N VAL A 211 15.56 -13.23 -2.47
CA VAL A 211 15.30 -13.92 -1.20
C VAL A 211 16.58 -14.10 -0.38
N GLU A 212 17.70 -14.46 -1.01
CA GLU A 212 18.99 -14.51 -0.30
C GLU A 212 19.38 -13.17 0.30
N ARG A 213 19.15 -12.06 -0.42
CA ARG A 213 19.43 -10.71 0.08
C ARG A 213 18.63 -10.43 1.36
N VAL A 214 17.35 -10.80 1.37
CA VAL A 214 16.43 -10.60 2.51
C VAL A 214 16.84 -11.45 3.70
N LEU A 215 17.17 -12.73 3.46
CA LEU A 215 17.65 -13.63 4.50
C LEU A 215 18.92 -13.10 5.16
N ARG A 216 19.80 -12.44 4.39
CA ARG A 216 21.05 -11.84 4.88
C ARG A 216 20.89 -10.50 5.59
N GLU A 217 19.70 -9.90 5.63
CA GLU A 217 19.49 -8.68 6.40
C GLU A 217 19.82 -8.96 7.87
N VAL A 218 20.78 -8.21 8.41
CA VAL A 218 21.26 -8.36 9.79
C VAL A 218 20.65 -7.24 10.65
N LYS A 219 20.51 -7.50 11.95
CA LYS A 219 20.01 -6.51 12.91
C LYS A 219 20.85 -5.22 12.87
N PRO A 220 20.23 -4.04 12.93
CA PRO A 220 20.95 -2.77 13.04
C PRO A 220 21.95 -2.74 14.22
N SER A 221 21.54 -3.26 15.37
CA SER A 221 22.35 -3.35 16.61
C SER A 221 23.59 -4.25 16.51
N SER A 222 23.61 -5.18 15.54
CA SER A 222 24.78 -6.03 15.29
C SER A 222 25.80 -5.43 14.31
N ALA A 223 25.46 -4.31 13.67
CA ALA A 223 26.31 -3.63 12.69
C ALA A 223 27.02 -2.39 13.27
N ILE A 224 26.58 -1.90 14.43
CA ILE A 224 27.09 -0.69 15.10
C ILE A 224 27.78 -1.08 16.41
N PRO A 225 28.95 -0.52 16.76
CA PRO A 225 29.57 -0.72 18.07
C PRO A 225 28.61 -0.30 19.21
N SER A 226 28.54 -1.10 20.27
CA SER A 226 27.62 -0.91 21.43
C SER A 226 27.60 0.50 22.02
N ASP A 227 28.71 1.23 21.90
CA ASP A 227 28.88 2.56 22.50
C ASP A 227 28.27 3.69 21.64
N GLN A 228 27.76 3.37 20.45
CA GLN A 228 27.04 4.30 19.56
C GLN A 228 25.61 3.83 19.25
N ASP A 229 25.19 2.70 19.83
CA ASP A 229 23.87 2.13 19.58
C ASP A 229 22.81 2.80 20.47
N ASN A 230 22.03 3.69 19.87
CA ASN A 230 20.88 4.33 20.51
C ASN A 230 19.58 3.55 20.22
N SER A 231 19.68 2.30 19.73
CA SER A 231 18.52 1.46 19.41
C SER A 231 17.80 1.05 20.68
N GLY A 232 16.54 1.50 20.80
CA GLY A 232 15.66 1.11 21.88
C GLY A 232 14.93 -0.21 21.59
N PRO A 233 14.23 -0.77 22.59
CA PRO A 233 13.30 -1.89 22.44
C PRO A 233 12.33 -1.76 21.26
N ASP A 234 11.92 -0.53 20.93
CA ASP A 234 11.00 -0.24 19.82
C ASP A 234 11.67 -0.49 18.47
N THR A 235 12.97 -0.18 18.35
CA THR A 235 13.77 -0.47 17.16
C THR A 235 13.93 -1.99 16.93
N GLU A 236 14.09 -2.77 18.01
CA GLU A 236 14.14 -4.24 17.93
C GLU A 236 12.78 -4.80 17.48
N LEU A 237 11.67 -4.30 18.05
CA LEU A 237 10.32 -4.71 17.67
C LEU A 237 10.01 -4.36 16.20
N GLU A 238 10.38 -3.16 15.75
CA GLU A 238 10.23 -2.71 14.37
C GLU A 238 11.01 -3.62 13.40
N PHE A 239 12.28 -3.93 13.70
CA PHE A 239 13.09 -4.85 12.90
C PHE A 239 12.38 -6.20 12.69
N TRP A 240 11.86 -6.79 13.78
CA TRP A 240 11.18 -8.09 13.70
C TRP A 240 9.83 -8.03 12.98
N ARG A 241 9.07 -6.95 13.14
CA ARG A 241 7.82 -6.72 12.38
C ARG A 241 8.10 -6.62 10.88
N THR A 242 9.09 -5.83 10.49
CA THR A 242 9.49 -5.65 9.09
C THR A 242 9.98 -6.96 8.49
N ARG A 243 10.84 -7.70 9.21
CA ARG A 243 11.33 -9.01 8.77
C ARG A 243 10.21 -10.03 8.61
N MET A 244 9.26 -10.06 9.55
CA MET A 244 8.06 -10.92 9.46
C MET A 244 7.21 -10.56 8.22
N ALA A 245 6.99 -9.28 7.96
CA ALA A 245 6.21 -8.84 6.81
C ALA A 245 6.86 -9.24 5.46
N LYS A 246 8.19 -9.09 5.33
CA LYS A 246 8.95 -9.52 4.15
C LYS A 246 8.75 -10.99 3.83
N PHE A 247 8.92 -11.87 4.81
CA PHE A 247 8.79 -13.32 4.59
C PHE A 247 7.33 -13.75 4.37
N ASN A 248 6.37 -13.11 5.04
CA ASN A 248 4.95 -13.36 4.79
C ASN A 248 4.57 -12.97 3.35
N SER A 249 5.07 -11.84 2.85
CA SER A 249 4.84 -11.39 1.47
C SER A 249 5.38 -12.39 0.44
N VAL A 250 6.60 -12.88 0.63
CA VAL A 250 7.17 -13.95 -0.24
C VAL A 250 6.27 -15.19 -0.19
N THR A 251 5.91 -15.64 1.00
CA THR A 251 5.09 -16.85 1.19
C THR A 251 3.71 -16.73 0.54
N GLU A 252 3.07 -15.56 0.63
CA GLU A 252 1.77 -15.30 0.03
C GLU A 252 1.84 -15.32 -1.50
N GLN A 253 2.85 -14.67 -2.09
CA GLN A 253 3.04 -14.62 -3.55
C GLN A 253 3.25 -16.01 -4.16
N LEU A 254 3.89 -16.95 -3.45
CA LEU A 254 4.10 -18.31 -3.93
C LEU A 254 2.79 -19.09 -4.15
N ASN A 255 1.68 -18.66 -3.54
CA ASN A 255 0.36 -19.25 -3.79
C ASN A 255 -0.25 -18.83 -5.13
N GLY A 256 0.27 -17.79 -5.77
CA GLY A 256 -0.17 -17.29 -7.07
C GLY A 256 0.03 -18.30 -8.20
N LYS A 257 -0.79 -18.20 -9.25
CA LYS A 257 -0.75 -19.08 -10.42
C LYS A 257 0.58 -18.93 -11.16
N GLU A 258 1.03 -17.68 -11.28
CA GLU A 258 2.29 -17.24 -11.86
C GLU A 258 3.46 -17.94 -11.18
N CYS A 259 3.48 -17.92 -9.84
CA CYS A 259 4.58 -18.49 -9.08
C CYS A 259 4.62 -20.02 -9.16
N LYS A 260 3.45 -20.65 -9.07
CA LYS A 260 3.28 -22.09 -9.29
C LYS A 260 3.75 -22.53 -10.67
N LEU A 261 3.58 -21.70 -11.69
CA LEU A 261 4.02 -22.00 -13.05
C LEU A 261 5.55 -22.03 -13.15
N VAL A 262 6.22 -21.01 -12.62
CA VAL A 262 7.69 -20.91 -12.60
C VAL A 262 8.29 -22.11 -11.86
N LEU A 263 7.81 -22.38 -10.64
CA LEU A 263 8.29 -23.51 -9.83
C LEU A 263 7.97 -24.86 -10.48
N GLY A 264 6.81 -24.99 -11.12
CA GLY A 264 6.40 -26.21 -11.80
C GLY A 264 7.31 -26.56 -12.98
N ILE A 265 7.57 -25.61 -13.88
CA ILE A 265 8.42 -25.83 -15.06
C ILE A 265 9.86 -26.13 -14.64
N CYS A 266 10.44 -25.29 -13.79
CA CYS A 266 11.82 -25.46 -13.33
C CYS A 266 11.99 -26.73 -12.48
N GLY A 267 10.94 -27.12 -11.75
CA GLY A 267 10.91 -28.33 -10.93
C GLY A 267 10.90 -29.61 -11.75
N VAL A 268 10.13 -29.66 -12.84
CA VAL A 268 10.14 -30.80 -13.78
C VAL A 268 11.51 -30.95 -14.44
N ALA A 269 12.10 -29.85 -14.91
CA ALA A 269 13.44 -29.84 -15.50
C ALA A 269 14.58 -30.06 -14.47
N ARG A 270 14.29 -29.96 -13.17
CA ARG A 270 15.25 -30.06 -12.06
C ARG A 270 16.44 -29.10 -12.22
N THR A 271 16.15 -27.86 -12.61
CA THR A 271 17.17 -26.83 -12.85
C THR A 271 17.99 -26.55 -11.60
N LYS A 272 19.18 -25.96 -11.77
CA LYS A 272 20.05 -25.58 -10.64
C LYS A 272 19.33 -24.60 -9.71
N ASN A 273 18.70 -23.56 -10.27
CA ASN A 273 18.01 -22.54 -9.47
C ASN A 273 16.84 -23.13 -8.69
N HIS A 274 16.13 -24.13 -9.23
CA HIS A 274 15.10 -24.83 -8.47
C HIS A 274 15.63 -25.64 -7.27
N ARG A 275 16.86 -26.18 -7.35
CA ARG A 275 17.48 -26.82 -6.18
C ARG A 275 17.85 -25.79 -5.11
N THR A 276 18.47 -24.69 -5.52
CA THR A 276 18.77 -23.56 -4.61
C THR A 276 17.50 -23.00 -3.98
N TRP A 277 16.44 -22.82 -4.76
CA TRP A 277 15.16 -22.33 -4.28
C TRP A 277 14.59 -23.20 -3.16
N LYS A 278 14.70 -24.53 -3.25
CA LYS A 278 14.24 -25.43 -2.17
C LYS A 278 14.95 -25.21 -0.85
N GLU A 279 16.24 -24.90 -0.89
CA GLU A 279 17.01 -24.59 0.32
C GLU A 279 16.59 -23.24 0.89
N LEU A 280 16.38 -22.24 0.02
CA LEU A 280 15.91 -20.92 0.41
C LEU A 280 14.49 -20.94 0.97
N ASP A 281 13.59 -21.75 0.42
CA ASP A 281 12.19 -21.88 0.87
C ASP A 281 12.11 -22.41 2.32
N ILE A 282 12.97 -23.37 2.67
CA ILE A 282 13.13 -23.86 4.05
C ILE A 282 13.65 -22.72 4.94
N ALA A 283 14.72 -22.04 4.52
CA ALA A 283 15.30 -20.94 5.29
C ALA A 283 14.33 -19.77 5.51
N VAL A 284 13.50 -19.45 4.51
CA VAL A 284 12.43 -18.45 4.62
C VAL A 284 11.38 -18.90 5.63
N THR A 285 10.96 -20.16 5.59
CA THR A 285 9.97 -20.71 6.53
C THR A 285 10.48 -20.64 7.97
N ASP A 286 11.75 -21.02 8.19
CA ASP A 286 12.39 -20.96 9.51
C ASP A 286 12.49 -19.50 10.00
N ALA A 287 12.98 -18.59 9.15
CA ALA A 287 13.12 -17.17 9.49
C ALA A 287 11.77 -16.47 9.71
N ALA A 288 10.72 -16.87 9.00
CA ALA A 288 9.36 -16.36 9.20
C ALA A 288 8.79 -16.77 10.57
N ASN A 289 9.00 -18.04 10.97
CA ASN A 289 8.60 -18.53 12.28
C ASN A 289 9.38 -17.83 13.40
N GLU A 290 10.69 -17.67 13.24
CA GLU A 290 11.53 -16.92 14.18
C GLU A 290 11.04 -15.47 14.35
N ALA A 291 10.81 -14.77 13.24
CA ALA A 291 10.34 -13.39 13.29
C ALA A 291 8.96 -13.28 13.96
N LYS A 292 8.04 -14.21 13.67
CA LYS A 292 6.72 -14.27 14.28
C LYS A 292 6.80 -14.48 15.80
N ASP A 293 7.64 -15.39 16.26
CA ASP A 293 7.82 -15.64 17.69
C ASP A 293 8.46 -14.43 18.39
N ASN A 294 9.48 -13.83 17.78
CA ASN A 294 10.12 -12.63 18.33
C ASN A 294 9.15 -11.44 18.42
N VAL A 295 8.34 -11.18 17.38
CA VAL A 295 7.28 -10.17 17.44
C VAL A 295 6.31 -10.49 18.59
N LYS A 296 5.85 -11.74 18.70
CA LYS A 296 4.92 -12.15 19.75
C LYS A 296 5.49 -11.90 21.14
N TYR A 297 6.76 -12.23 21.40
CA TYR A 297 7.39 -12.02 22.70
C TYR A 297 7.66 -10.53 22.99
N LEU A 298 8.21 -9.78 22.04
CA LEU A 298 8.49 -8.35 22.22
C LEU A 298 7.21 -7.53 22.43
N MET A 299 6.11 -7.86 21.75
CA MET A 299 4.81 -7.21 21.98
C MET A 299 4.27 -7.41 23.41
N THR A 300 4.66 -8.48 24.13
CA THR A 300 4.26 -8.62 25.54
C THR A 300 4.98 -7.63 26.45
N LEU A 301 6.16 -7.17 26.05
CA LEU A 301 6.98 -6.21 26.80
C LEU A 301 6.60 -4.76 26.50
N GLU A 302 6.04 -4.48 25.32
CA GLU A 302 5.66 -3.12 24.85
C GLU A 302 4.94 -2.30 25.94
N LYS A 303 3.89 -2.86 26.56
CA LYS A 303 3.12 -2.18 27.61
C LYS A 303 3.91 -1.87 28.89
N SER A 304 4.90 -2.69 29.22
CA SER A 304 5.75 -2.51 30.40
C SER A 304 6.90 -1.52 30.17
N MET A 305 7.25 -1.27 28.90
CA MET A 305 8.34 -0.38 28.49
C MET A 305 7.84 1.02 28.17
N GLU A 306 6.57 1.17 27.80
CA GLU A 306 5.89 2.45 27.53
C GLU A 306 6.13 3.52 28.61
N PRO A 307 6.07 3.24 29.93
CA PRO A 307 6.35 4.24 30.97
C PRO A 307 7.78 4.78 30.96
N MET A 308 8.76 3.97 30.52
CA MET A 308 10.17 4.35 30.46
C MET A 308 10.44 5.37 29.34
N TYR A 309 9.68 5.28 28.24
CA TYR A 309 9.72 6.28 27.17
C TYR A 309 8.96 7.56 27.52
N MET A 310 7.96 7.48 28.41
CA MET A 310 7.18 8.63 28.87
C MET A 310 7.88 9.46 29.96
N GLY A 311 9.08 9.08 30.40
CA GLY A 311 9.85 9.82 31.40
C GLY A 311 9.20 9.84 32.79
N ALA A 312 8.47 8.78 33.15
CA ALA A 312 7.98 8.63 34.51
C ALA A 312 9.17 8.54 35.49
N ASP A 313 9.14 9.38 36.51
CA ASP A 313 10.15 9.39 37.57
C ASP A 313 10.22 8.00 38.20
N VAL A 314 11.43 7.52 38.49
CA VAL A 314 11.74 6.11 38.87
C VAL A 314 11.01 5.68 40.18
N GLY A 315 10.31 6.59 40.85
CA GLY A 315 9.54 6.38 42.06
C GLY A 315 8.14 5.76 41.89
N GLU A 316 7.57 5.64 40.68
CA GLU A 316 6.24 5.02 40.48
C GLU A 316 6.29 3.57 39.96
N ILE A 317 7.48 2.99 39.79
CA ILE A 317 7.66 1.59 39.40
C ILE A 317 8.03 0.77 40.64
N VAL A 318 7.09 0.60 41.59
CA VAL A 318 7.10 -0.46 42.62
C VAL A 318 5.69 -0.99 42.84
#